data_AF-A0A078AF75-F1
#
_entry.id   AF-A0A078AF75-F1
#
_cell.length_a   1.000
_cell.length_b   1.000
_cell.length_c   1.000
_cell.angle_alpha   90.00
_cell.angle_beta   90.00
_cell.angle_gamma   90.00
#
_symmetry.space_group_name_H-M   'P 1'
#
loop_
_entity.id
_entity.type
_entity.pdbx_description
1 polymer ?
#
loop_
_entity_poly.entity_id
_entity_poly.type
_entity_poly.pdbx_seq_one_letter_code
_entity_poly.pdbx_strand_id
1 'polypeptide(L)'
;MDDENKAQQAQDRQITKDEITAHSAEGDCWLLIEGKVYDVSPYMDKHPGGSDILLANASGQDASEAYEDADHSKRAKEMLKKYFIGVLAQ
;
A
#
# COMPACT_ATOMS: atom_id res chain seq x y z
N MET A 1 -9.54 13.87 -16.46
CA MET A 1 -8.40 14.80 -16.56
C MET A 1 -7.77 15.05 -15.19
N ASP A 2 -8.44 14.69 -14.08
CA ASP A 2 -7.95 14.87 -12.71
C ASP A 2 -7.11 13.68 -12.18
N ASP A 3 -7.36 12.45 -12.62
CA ASP A 3 -6.67 11.24 -12.14
C ASP A 3 -5.17 11.19 -12.50
N GLU A 4 -4.78 11.70 -13.68
CA GLU A 4 -3.37 11.69 -14.12
C GLU A 4 -2.50 12.64 -13.28
N ASN A 5 -3.03 13.77 -12.85
CA ASN A 5 -2.30 14.73 -12.02
C ASN A 5 -2.05 14.20 -10.60
N LYS A 6 -2.98 13.41 -10.05
CA LYS A 6 -2.85 12.79 -8.72
C LYS A 6 -1.78 11.70 -8.70
N ALA A 7 -1.72 10.86 -9.74
CA ALA A 7 -0.70 9.83 -9.86
C ALA A 7 0.72 10.42 -10.02
N GLN A 8 0.83 11.54 -10.75
CA GLN A 8 2.11 12.24 -10.91
C GLN A 8 2.58 12.88 -9.61
N GLN A 9 1.70 13.54 -8.85
CA GLN A 9 2.05 14.09 -7.53
C GLN A 9 2.43 13.02 -6.51
N ALA A 10 1.81 11.84 -6.58
CA ALA A 10 2.18 10.69 -5.76
C ALA A 10 3.56 10.12 -6.16
N GLN A 11 3.96 10.19 -7.44
CA GLN A 11 5.31 9.75 -7.86
C GLN A 11 6.42 10.62 -7.26
N ASP A 12 6.15 11.91 -7.07
CA ASP A 12 7.12 12.87 -6.49
C ASP A 12 7.12 12.86 -4.96
N ARG A 13 6.15 12.21 -4.31
CA ARG A 13 6.09 12.11 -2.84
C ARG A 13 7.05 11.04 -2.33
N GLN A 14 8.10 11.49 -1.64
CA GLN A 14 9.00 10.61 -0.89
C GLN A 14 8.49 10.40 0.53
N ILE A 15 8.43 9.13 0.94
CA ILE A 15 7.90 8.70 2.25
C ILE A 15 8.99 7.91 2.95
N THR A 16 9.27 8.20 4.22
CA THR A 16 10.31 7.50 4.99
C THR A 16 9.78 6.20 5.59
N LYS A 17 10.67 5.29 5.99
CA LYS A 17 10.28 4.07 6.73
C LYS A 17 9.55 4.40 8.02
N ASP A 18 10.00 5.42 8.75
CA ASP A 18 9.38 5.86 10.00
C ASP A 18 7.95 6.34 9.79
N GLU A 19 7.69 7.07 8.69
CA GLU A 19 6.34 7.50 8.31
C GLU A 19 5.47 6.27 7.99
N ILE A 20 5.99 5.30 7.23
CA ILE A 20 5.25 4.05 6.92
C ILE A 20 4.89 3.30 8.21
N THR A 21 5.84 3.10 9.12
CA THR A 21 5.62 2.37 10.37
C THR A 21 4.61 3.04 11.30
N ALA A 22 4.44 4.37 11.22
CA ALA A 22 3.41 5.08 11.95
C ALA A 22 1.98 4.68 11.52
N HIS A 23 1.80 4.21 10.29
CA HIS A 23 0.53 3.78 9.70
C HIS A 23 0.37 2.25 9.74
N SER A 24 0.33 1.72 10.97
CA SER A 24 0.33 0.28 11.29
C SER A 24 -0.91 -0.22 12.08
N ALA A 25 -2.04 0.48 12.00
CA ALA A 25 -3.22 0.23 12.84
C ALA A 25 -4.49 -0.11 12.05
N GLU A 26 -5.52 -0.58 12.76
CA GLU A 26 -6.84 -0.83 12.17
C GLU A 26 -7.46 0.47 11.66
N GLY A 27 -7.84 0.49 10.38
CA GLY A 27 -8.32 1.70 9.71
C GLY A 27 -7.22 2.69 9.33
N ASP A 28 -5.95 2.37 9.57
CA ASP A 28 -4.78 3.17 9.20
C ASP A 28 -3.60 2.27 8.81
N CYS A 29 -3.61 1.80 7.57
CA CYS A 29 -2.74 0.75 7.07
C CYS A 29 -2.01 1.18 5.79
N TRP A 30 -0.71 1.40 5.92
CA TRP A 30 0.16 1.63 4.76
C TRP A 30 1.01 0.40 4.47
N LEU A 31 1.12 0.10 3.18
CA LEU A 31 1.92 -1.01 2.66
C LEU A 31 3.09 -0.48 1.86
N LEU A 32 4.27 -1.04 2.09
CA LEU A 32 5.42 -0.88 1.21
C LEU A 32 5.54 -2.12 0.31
N ILE A 33 5.40 -1.95 -0.99
CA ILE A 33 5.52 -3.04 -1.98
C ILE A 33 6.43 -2.54 -3.12
N GLU A 34 7.56 -3.22 -3.31
CA GLU A 34 8.58 -2.91 -4.33
C GLU A 34 9.01 -1.43 -4.34
N GLY A 35 9.24 -0.85 -3.16
CA GLY A 35 9.65 0.56 -3.01
C GLY A 35 8.53 1.58 -3.21
N LYS A 36 7.29 1.15 -3.41
CA LYS A 36 6.09 1.99 -3.53
C LYS A 36 5.23 1.88 -2.29
N VAL A 37 4.67 3.00 -1.85
CA VAL A 37 3.84 3.09 -0.66
C VAL A 37 2.37 3.24 -1.06
N TYR A 38 1.52 2.45 -0.42
CA TYR A 38 0.09 2.39 -0.68
C TYR A 38 -0.72 2.57 0.60
N ASP A 39 -1.67 3.50 0.58
CA ASP A 39 -2.65 3.67 1.66
C ASP A 39 -3.88 2.81 1.38
N VAL A 40 -3.92 1.63 2.01
CA VAL A 40 -5.01 0.66 1.85
C VAL A 40 -6.03 0.71 2.97
N SER A 41 -5.96 1.72 3.85
CA SER A 41 -6.92 1.97 4.92
C SER A 41 -8.40 1.84 4.48
N PRO A 42 -8.86 2.45 3.38
CA PRO A 42 -10.27 2.31 2.93
C PRO A 42 -10.61 0.95 2.30
N TYR A 43 -9.63 0.06 2.15
CA TYR A 43 -9.75 -1.24 1.50
C TYR A 43 -9.66 -2.41 2.49
N MET A 44 -9.22 -2.20 3.73
CA MET A 44 -8.95 -3.27 4.70
C MET A 44 -10.12 -4.25 4.84
N ASP A 45 -11.35 -3.76 5.06
CA ASP A 45 -12.56 -4.59 5.22
C ASP A 45 -13.01 -5.29 3.93
N LYS A 46 -12.50 -4.84 2.78
CA LYS A 46 -12.84 -5.37 1.46
C LYS A 46 -11.78 -6.36 0.97
N HIS A 47 -10.69 -6.54 1.72
CA HIS A 47 -9.61 -7.44 1.34
C HIS A 47 -10.10 -8.90 1.42
N PRO A 48 -10.08 -9.67 0.31
CA PRO A 48 -10.57 -11.05 0.32
C PRO A 48 -9.80 -11.99 1.26
N GLY A 49 -8.54 -11.68 1.58
CA GLY A 49 -7.72 -12.40 2.56
C GLY A 49 -7.99 -12.01 4.02
N GLY A 50 -8.94 -11.09 4.27
CA GLY A 50 -9.23 -10.53 5.59
C GLY A 50 -8.38 -9.31 5.93
N SER A 51 -8.85 -8.47 6.86
CA SER A 51 -8.07 -7.34 7.40
C SER A 51 -6.95 -7.80 8.33
N ASP A 52 -7.13 -8.94 9.02
CA ASP A 52 -6.15 -9.50 9.96
C ASP A 52 -4.79 -9.78 9.29
N ILE A 53 -4.78 -10.28 8.06
CA ILE A 53 -3.53 -10.57 7.34
C ILE A 53 -2.78 -9.29 6.96
N LEU A 54 -3.50 -8.19 6.67
CA LEU A 54 -2.90 -6.89 6.38
C LEU A 54 -2.26 -6.32 7.65
N LEU A 55 -2.98 -6.37 8.77
CA LEU A 55 -2.48 -5.90 10.07
C LEU A 55 -1.27 -6.69 10.56
N ALA A 56 -1.30 -8.03 10.45
CA ALA A 56 -0.25 -8.88 10.99
C ALA A 56 1.04 -8.87 10.14
N ASN A 57 0.90 -8.83 8.81
CA ASN A 57 2.02 -9.16 7.92
C ASN A 57 2.39 -8.06 6.93
N ALA A 58 1.67 -6.94 6.90
CA ALA A 58 1.84 -5.94 5.85
C ALA A 58 1.87 -4.50 6.35
N SER A 59 1.10 -4.18 7.40
CA SER A 59 0.94 -2.81 7.89
C SER A 59 2.25 -2.25 8.46
N GLY A 60 2.65 -1.08 7.99
CA GLY A 60 3.80 -0.36 8.52
C GLY A 60 5.17 -0.97 8.21
N GLN A 61 5.23 -1.96 7.31
CA GLN A 61 6.46 -2.65 6.92
C GLN A 61 6.50 -2.98 5.42
N ASP A 62 7.61 -3.57 4.98
CA ASP A 62 7.76 -4.09 3.62
C ASP A 62 6.96 -5.39 3.47
N ALA A 63 5.90 -5.32 2.68
CA ALA A 63 4.99 -6.41 2.39
C ALA A 63 5.26 -7.06 1.02
N SER A 64 6.37 -6.73 0.36
CA SER A 64 6.64 -7.17 -1.03
C SER A 64 6.62 -8.69 -1.17
N GLU A 65 7.28 -9.41 -0.26
CA GLU A 65 7.36 -10.87 -0.26
C GLU A 65 5.97 -11.49 -0.01
N ALA A 66 5.29 -11.06 1.05
CA ALA A 66 3.94 -11.53 1.37
C ALA A 66 2.93 -11.25 0.25
N TYR A 67 3.07 -10.12 -0.44
CA TYR A 67 2.20 -9.73 -1.55
C TYR A 67 2.41 -10.60 -2.79
N GLU A 68 3.67 -10.96 -3.10
CA GLU A 68 4.01 -11.82 -4.22
C GLU A 68 3.68 -13.30 -3.94
N ASP A 69 3.95 -13.78 -2.72
CA ASP A 69 3.61 -15.14 -2.29
C ASP A 69 2.10 -15.42 -2.33
N ALA A 70 1.29 -14.39 -2.10
CA ALA A 70 -0.17 -14.48 -2.19
C ALA A 70 -0.70 -14.62 -3.64
N ASP A 71 0.15 -14.47 -4.66
CA ASP A 71 -0.17 -14.58 -6.10
C ASP A 71 -1.44 -13.81 -6.51
N HIS A 72 -1.46 -12.51 -6.19
CA HIS A 72 -2.60 -11.65 -6.49
C HIS A 72 -2.91 -11.58 -7.98
N SER A 73 -4.20 -11.75 -8.32
CA SER A 73 -4.67 -11.63 -9.71
C SER A 73 -4.30 -10.28 -10.34
N LYS A 74 -4.20 -10.23 -11.68
CA LYS A 74 -3.94 -8.99 -12.43
C LYS A 74 -4.89 -7.86 -12.03
N ARG A 75 -6.17 -8.17 -11.79
CA ARG A 75 -7.16 -7.18 -11.37
C ARG A 75 -6.85 -6.61 -9.98
N ALA A 76 -6.39 -7.43 -9.04
CA ALA A 76 -5.97 -6.97 -7.72
C ALA A 76 -4.72 -6.08 -7.82
N LYS A 77 -3.73 -6.47 -8.63
CA LYS A 77 -2.54 -5.65 -8.93
C LYS A 77 -2.90 -4.29 -9.54
N GLU A 78 -3.87 -4.23 -10.46
CA GLU A 78 -4.36 -2.95 -11.01
C GLU A 78 -5.15 -2.12 -9.99
N MET A 79 -5.94 -2.76 -9.12
CA MET A 79 -6.66 -2.06 -8.05
C MET A 79 -5.70 -1.42 -7.05
N LEU A 80 -4.60 -2.10 -6.70
CA LEU A 80 -3.60 -1.60 -5.75
C LEU A 80 -3.07 -0.22 -6.17
N LYS A 81 -2.87 0.00 -7.48
CA LYS A 81 -2.39 1.30 -8.02
C LYS A 81 -3.26 2.49 -7.63
N LYS A 82 -4.54 2.29 -7.32
CA LYS A 82 -5.45 3.36 -6.88
C LYS A 82 -5.13 3.88 -5.48
N TYR A 83 -4.48 3.05 -4.68
CA TYR A 83 -4.05 3.33 -3.32
C TYR A 83 -2.62 3.87 -3.25
N PHE A 84 -1.95 4.03 -4.39
CA PHE A 84 -0.57 4.54 -4.44
C PHE A 84 -0.52 5.99 -3.94
N ILE A 85 0.37 6.25 -2.98
CA ILE A 85 0.53 7.57 -2.37
C ILE A 85 1.95 8.13 -2.48
N GLY A 86 2.97 7.31 -2.74
CA GLY A 86 4.37 7.75 -2.66
C GLY A 86 5.37 6.66 -2.98
N VAL A 87 6.63 7.04 -3.10
CA VAL A 87 7.78 6.13 -3.16
C VAL A 87 8.56 6.19 -1.86
N LEU A 88 9.21 5.09 -1.50
CA LEU A 88 10.12 5.05 -0.37
C LEU A 88 11.30 6.02 -0.62
N ALA A 89 11.54 6.92 0.33
CA ALA A 89 12.72 7.79 0.35
C ALA A 89 13.99 6.93 0.48
N GLN A 90 15.02 7.26 -0.31
CA GLN A 90 16.33 6.61 -0.25
C GLN A 90 17.16 7.08 0.94
#